data_AF-A0A529Y4X9-F1
#
_entry.id   AF-A0A529Y4X9-F1
#
_cell.length_a   1.000
_cell.length_b   1.000
_cell.length_c   1.000
_cell.angle_alpha   90.00
_cell.angle_beta   90.00
_cell.angle_gamma   90.00
#
_symmetry.space_group_name_H-M   'P 1'
#
loop_
_entity.id
_entity.type
_entity.pdbx_description
1 polymer ?
#
loop_
_entity_poly.entity_id
_entity_poly.type
_entity_poly.pdbx_seq_one_letter_code
_entity_poly.pdbx_strand_id
1 'polypeptide(L)' 'MSDIERESMEFDVVIVGAGPAGLAAAIRLKQLNPELSVVVLEKGGEVGAHILSGAVVDPIGIDRLLPG' A
#
# COMPACT_ATOMS: atom_id res chain seq x y z
N MET A 1 -28.90 12.95 17.18
CA MET A 1 -27.45 13.01 16.93
C MET A 1 -27.28 13.97 15.78
N SER A 2 -26.51 15.04 15.95
CA SER A 2 -26.05 15.83 14.80
C SER A 2 -25.29 14.90 13.87
N ASP A 3 -25.64 14.86 12.60
CA ASP A 3 -24.88 14.11 11.60
C ASP A 3 -23.48 14.71 11.52
N ILE A 4 -22.47 13.92 11.88
CA ILE A 4 -21.07 14.31 11.72
C ILE A 4 -20.74 14.06 10.26
N GLU A 5 -20.61 15.14 9.49
CA GLU A 5 -20.14 15.08 8.12
C GLU A 5 -18.66 14.68 8.10
N ARG A 6 -18.32 13.59 7.40
CA ARG A 6 -16.94 13.11 7.27
C ARG A 6 -16.37 13.62 5.95
N GLU A 7 -15.17 14.16 6.00
CA GLU A 7 -14.40 14.47 4.80
C GLU A 7 -14.14 13.19 3.98
N SER A 8 -14.21 13.30 2.65
CA SER A 8 -14.02 12.17 1.74
C SER A 8 -13.18 12.60 0.54
N MET A 9 -12.43 11.64 -0.01
CA MET A 9 -11.58 11.80 -1.18
C MET A 9 -11.78 10.58 -2.09
N GLU A 10 -11.83 10.79 -3.40
CA GLU A 10 -11.97 9.71 -4.38
C GLU A 10 -10.61 9.20 -4.83
N PHE A 11 -10.50 7.87 -4.95
CA PHE A 11 -9.35 7.16 -5.50
C PHE A 11 -9.86 5.95 -6.29
N ASP A 12 -9.16 5.56 -7.36
CA ASP A 12 -9.50 4.36 -8.12
C ASP A 12 -9.25 3.09 -7.29
N VAL A 13 -8.22 3.12 -6.43
CA VAL A 13 -7.87 2.01 -5.53
C VAL A 13 -7.46 2.53 -4.16
N VAL A 14 -8.09 1.97 -3.12
CA VAL A 14 -7.72 2.14 -1.72
C VAL A 14 -7.11 0.84 -1.20
N ILE A 15 -5.87 0.91 -0.72
CA ILE A 15 -5.16 -0.22 -0.11
C ILE A 15 -5.05 0.03 1.39
N VAL A 16 -5.52 -0.92 2.20
CA VAL A 16 -5.44 -0.83 3.68
C VAL A 16 -4.28 -1.69 4.18
N GLY A 17 -3.27 -1.01 4.73
CA GLY A 17 -2.03 -1.58 5.27
C GLY A 17 -0.84 -1.36 4.33
N ALA A 18 0.21 -0.69 4.83
CA ALA A 18 1.46 -0.49 4.09
C ALA A 18 2.51 -1.57 4.42
N GLY A 19 2.08 -2.83 4.52
CA GLY A 19 2.97 -4.00 4.60
C GLY A 19 3.47 -4.43 3.22
N PRO A 20 4.29 -5.50 3.13
CA PRO A 20 4.87 -5.96 1.87
C PRO A 20 3.82 -6.23 0.78
N ALA A 21 2.69 -6.86 1.13
CA ALA A 21 1.62 -7.14 0.17
C ALA A 21 0.92 -5.87 -0.35
N GLY A 22 0.60 -4.92 0.54
CA GLY A 22 -0.08 -3.67 0.17
C GLY A 22 0.81 -2.79 -0.70
N LEU A 23 2.09 -2.64 -0.33
CA LEU A 23 3.07 -1.91 -1.13
C LEU A 23 3.33 -2.61 -2.47
N ALA A 24 3.43 -3.94 -2.50
CA ALA A 24 3.59 -4.68 -3.75
C ALA A 24 2.41 -4.48 -4.71
N ALA A 25 1.18 -4.50 -4.19
CA ALA A 25 -0.01 -4.20 -4.98
C ALA A 25 0.01 -2.76 -5.50
N ALA A 26 0.32 -1.78 -4.65
CA ALA A 26 0.39 -0.37 -5.05
C ALA A 26 1.43 -0.13 -6.15
N ILE A 27 2.63 -0.69 -5.99
CA ILE A 27 3.71 -0.62 -6.98
C ILE A 27 3.25 -1.25 -8.29
N ARG A 28 2.70 -2.48 -8.25
CA ARG A 28 2.30 -3.19 -9.47
C ARG A 28 1.18 -2.46 -10.21
N LEU A 29 0.21 -1.89 -9.49
CA LEU A 29 -0.86 -1.10 -10.09
C LEU A 29 -0.30 0.13 -10.81
N LYS A 30 0.62 0.87 -10.19
CA LYS A 30 1.24 2.05 -10.82
C LYS A 30 2.17 1.70 -11.98
N GLN A 31 2.80 0.52 -11.97
CA GLN A 31 3.54 -0.01 -13.12
C GLN A 31 2.63 -0.34 -14.30
N LEU A 32 1.44 -0.90 -14.04
CA LEU A 32 0.47 -1.28 -15.09
C LEU A 32 -0.27 -0.07 -15.65
N ASN A 33 -0.60 0.90 -14.79
CA ASN A 33 -1.24 2.15 -15.17
C ASN A 33 -0.73 3.30 -14.29
N PRO A 34 0.20 4.13 -14.80
CA PRO A 34 0.73 5.28 -14.07
C PRO A 34 -0.33 6.34 -13.72
N GLU A 35 -1.43 6.42 -14.46
CA GLU A 35 -2.49 7.40 -14.24
C GLU A 35 -3.49 6.97 -13.13
N LEU A 36 -3.43 5.71 -12.68
CA LEU A 36 -4.30 5.20 -11.62
C LEU A 36 -4.05 5.98 -10.32
N SER A 37 -5.10 6.53 -9.73
CA SER A 37 -5.05 7.14 -8.41
C SER A 37 -5.11 6.04 -7.34
N VAL A 38 -4.01 5.87 -6.59
CA VAL A 38 -3.85 4.82 -5.58
C VAL A 38 -3.51 5.47 -4.25
N VAL A 39 -4.26 5.14 -3.21
CA VAL A 39 -3.94 5.51 -1.83
C VAL A 39 -3.62 4.27 -1.00
N VAL A 40 -2.58 4.35 -0.18
CA VAL A 40 -2.23 3.32 0.80
C VAL A 40 -2.40 3.92 2.19
N LEU A 41 -3.22 3.28 3.02
CA LEU A 41 -3.51 3.72 4.38
C LEU A 41 -2.74 2.83 5.36
N GLU A 42 -1.95 3.43 6.25
CA GLU A 42 -1.21 2.71 7.29
C GLU A 42 -1.55 3.29 8.66
N LYS A 43 -1.65 2.42 9.67
CA LYS A 43 -1.91 2.81 11.06
C LYS A 43 -0.68 3.45 11.71
N GLY A 44 0.52 3.03 11.30
CA GLY A 44 1.80 3.54 11.79
C GLY A 44 1.98 5.04 11.55
N GLY A 45 2.74 5.69 12.44
CA GLY A 45 3.17 7.08 12.21
C GLY A 45 4.10 7.23 11.00
N GLU A 46 4.66 6.11 10.54
CA GLU A 46 5.44 5.97 9.32
C GLU A 46 5.22 4.57 8.72
N VAL A 47 5.52 4.43 7.43
CA VAL A 47 5.49 3.14 6.75
C VAL A 47 6.49 2.19 7.41
N GLY A 48 6.02 1.01 7.80
CA GLY A 48 6.86 -0.01 8.44
C GLY A 48 6.89 -0.01 9.97
N ALA A 49 6.36 1.04 10.63
CA ALA A 49 6.39 1.15 12.10
C ALA A 49 5.75 -0.02 12.85
N HIS A 50 4.82 -0.75 12.22
CA HIS A 50 4.15 -1.93 12.79
C HIS A 50 4.56 -3.24 12.10
N ILE A 51 5.54 -3.23 11.21
CA ILE A 51 6.04 -4.47 10.60
C ILE A 51 6.94 -5.17 11.60
N LEU A 52 6.55 -6.37 12.01
CA LEU A 52 7.37 -7.27 12.80
C LEU A 52 7.62 -8.55 11.99
N SER A 53 8.88 -8.91 11.78
CA SER A 53 9.27 -10.10 11.04
C SER A 53 10.64 -10.59 11.46
N GLY A 54 10.88 -11.90 11.36
CA GLY A 54 12.23 -12.48 11.42
C GLY A 54 13.05 -12.24 10.15
N ALA A 55 12.45 -11.66 9.12
CA ALA A 55 13.08 -11.20 7.87
C ALA A 55 13.85 -12.27 7.08
N VAL A 56 13.48 -13.55 7.23
CA VAL A 56 13.92 -14.63 6.32
C VAL A 56 12.94 -14.68 5.15
N VAL A 57 13.33 -14.10 4.01
CA VAL A 57 12.44 -13.87 2.87
C VAL A 57 13.01 -14.52 1.61
N ASP A 58 12.16 -15.22 0.85
CA ASP A 58 12.47 -15.69 -0.50
C ASP A 58 12.42 -14.50 -1.49
N PRO A 59 13.53 -14.21 -2.21
CA PRO A 59 13.61 -13.03 -3.08
C PRO A 59 12.73 -13.09 -4.32
N ILE A 60 12.19 -14.26 -4.70
CA ILE A 60 11.42 -14.43 -5.95
C ILE A 60 10.30 -13.39 -6.10
N GLY A 61 9.65 -12.99 -5.00
CA GLY A 61 8.59 -11.99 -5.01
C GLY A 61 9.08 -10.58 -5.34
N ILE A 62 10.18 -10.15 -4.71
CA ILE A 62 10.72 -8.80 -4.91
C ILE A 62 11.41 -8.68 -6.26
N ASP A 63 12.11 -9.72 -6.71
CA ASP A 63 12.80 -9.75 -8.01
C ASP A 63 11.82 -9.61 -9.18
N ARG A 64 10.61 -10.19 -9.04
CA ARG A 64 9.54 -10.04 -10.05
C ARG A 64 8.91 -8.65 -10.04
N LEU A 65 8.80 -8.04 -8.87
CA LEU A 65 8.11 -6.76 -8.70
C LEU A 65 9.00 -5.57 -9.09
N LEU A 66 10.28 -5.63 -8.70
CA LEU A 66 11.28 -4.60 -8.92
C LEU A 66 12.44 -5.19 -9.73
N PRO A 67 12.25 -5.44 -11.04
CA PRO A 67 13.36 -5.85 -11.89
C PRO A 67 14.38 -4.71 -11.93
N GLY A 68 15.63 -5.01 -11.54
CA GLY A 68 16.78 -4.12 -11.71
C GLY A 68 17.15 -3.94 -13.17
#